data_AF-A0A356PEE4-F1
#
_entry.id   AF-A0A356PEE4-F1
#
_cell.length_a   1.000
_cell.length_b   1.000
_cell.length_c   1.000
_cell.angle_alpha   90.00
_cell.angle_beta   90.00
_cell.angle_gamma   90.00
#
_symmetry.space_group_name_H-M   'P 1'
#
loop_
_entity.id
_entity.type
_entity.pdbx_description
1 polymer ?
#
loop_
_entity_poly.entity_id
_entity_poly.type
_entity_poly.pdbx_seq_one_letter_code
_entity_poly.pdbx_strand_id
1 'polypeptide(L)'
;MSNIKRAGRLALAYDVLLQGIKACPLEILSSNLLEVLDPHYKTNLLYRLKDTEASSRLEKLLNLGGELSQLVKDNLELQMRPEVQVLVRFIKEQTVYDDERKVWLAKENKELLNPFNPPLIQKRRIEKRRARVALES
;
A
#
# COMPACT_ATOMS: atom_id res chain seq x y z
N MET A 1 -10.85 3.52 -13.54
CA MET A 1 -11.83 3.17 -12.47
C MET A 1 -12.79 4.34 -12.32
N SER A 2 -14.05 4.09 -11.93
CA SER A 2 -14.96 5.18 -11.54
C SER A 2 -14.53 5.79 -10.22
N ASN A 3 -14.92 7.04 -9.98
CA ASN A 3 -14.57 7.79 -8.76
C ASN A 3 -15.05 7.08 -7.48
N ILE A 4 -16.22 6.43 -7.53
CA ILE A 4 -16.80 5.67 -6.41
C ILE A 4 -15.90 4.50 -5.99
N LYS A 5 -15.40 3.70 -6.95
CA LYS A 5 -14.52 2.56 -6.63
C LYS A 5 -13.17 3.02 -6.06
N ARG A 6 -12.67 4.18 -6.51
CA ARG A 6 -11.43 4.78 -5.96
C ARG A 6 -11.64 5.28 -4.53
N ALA A 7 -12.73 6.00 -4.27
CA ALA A 7 -13.06 6.49 -2.94
C ALA A 7 -13.25 5.34 -1.94
N GLY A 8 -13.95 4.27 -2.35
CA GLY A 8 -14.10 3.07 -1.51
C GLY A 8 -12.76 2.39 -1.19
N ARG A 9 -11.86 2.25 -2.17
CA ARG A 9 -10.52 1.70 -1.95
C ARG A 9 -9.68 2.57 -1.01
N LEU A 10 -9.77 3.89 -1.14
CA LEU A 10 -9.08 4.84 -0.28
C LEU A 10 -9.58 4.77 1.17
N ALA A 11 -10.89 4.74 1.37
CA ALA A 11 -11.50 4.61 2.69
C ALA A 11 -11.09 3.28 3.37
N LEU A 12 -11.15 2.17 2.63
CA LEU A 12 -10.72 0.87 3.14
C LEU A 12 -9.23 0.85 3.51
N ALA A 13 -8.37 1.41 2.67
CA ALA A 13 -6.93 1.50 2.96
C ALA A 13 -6.66 2.30 4.23
N TYR A 14 -7.39 3.39 4.46
CA TYR A 14 -7.28 4.18 5.68
C TYR A 14 -7.74 3.39 6.91
N ASP A 15 -8.91 2.75 6.85
CA ASP A 15 -9.47 2.04 8.01
C ASP A 15 -8.58 0.84 8.41
N VAL A 16 -8.05 0.09 7.44
CA VAL A 16 -7.12 -1.03 7.69
C VAL A 16 -5.79 -0.52 8.27
N LEU A 17 -5.24 0.58 7.73
CA LEU A 17 -4.03 1.19 8.27
C LEU A 17 -4.23 1.67 9.72
N LEU A 18 -5.33 2.36 10.00
CA LEU A 18 -5.65 2.87 11.33
C LEU A 18 -5.76 1.76 12.37
N GLN A 19 -6.40 0.64 12.03
CA GLN A 19 -6.49 -0.53 12.90
C GLN A 19 -5.11 -1.13 13.20
N GLY A 20 -4.28 -1.30 12.17
CA GLY A 20 -2.91 -1.80 12.35
C GLY A 20 -2.06 -0.89 13.24
N ILE A 21 -2.17 0.43 13.07
CA ILE A 21 -1.44 1.42 13.89
C ILE A 21 -1.91 1.33 15.35
N LYS A 22 -3.22 1.29 15.60
CA LYS A 22 -3.78 1.21 16.97
C LYS A 22 -3.45 -0.12 17.66
N ALA A 23 -3.16 -1.16 16.90
CA ALA A 23 -2.70 -2.44 17.42
C ALA A 23 -1.20 -2.45 17.77
N CYS A 24 -0.47 -1.35 17.62
CA CYS A 24 0.95 -1.25 17.94
C CYS A 24 1.19 -0.31 19.14
N PRO A 25 2.23 -0.56 19.97
CA PRO A 25 2.72 0.42 20.95
C PRO A 25 3.09 1.74 20.26
N LEU A 26 2.85 2.88 20.90
CA LEU A 26 3.11 4.18 20.26
C LEU A 26 4.61 4.45 20.07
N GLU A 27 5.44 3.87 20.92
CA GLU A 27 6.89 4.08 21.00
C GLU A 27 7.62 3.52 19.78
N ILE A 28 7.02 2.56 19.09
CA ILE A 28 7.62 1.96 17.89
C ILE A 28 7.14 2.64 16.60
N LEU A 29 6.15 3.53 16.66
CA LEU A 29 5.57 4.17 15.48
C LEU A 29 6.42 5.37 15.05
N SER A 30 6.63 5.50 13.74
CA SER A 30 7.23 6.70 13.17
C SER A 30 6.30 7.91 13.28
N SER A 31 6.86 9.11 13.15
CA SER A 31 6.08 10.36 13.09
C SER A 31 5.01 10.34 11.99
N ASN A 32 5.29 9.72 10.85
CA ASN A 32 4.35 9.58 9.74
C ASN A 32 3.16 8.68 10.08
N LEU A 33 3.40 7.61 10.84
CA LEU A 33 2.34 6.71 11.31
C LEU A 33 1.50 7.37 12.41
N LEU A 34 2.15 8.13 13.31
CA LEU A 34 1.46 8.89 14.35
C LEU A 34 0.55 9.98 13.76
N GLU A 35 0.93 10.60 12.64
CA GLU A 35 0.08 11.59 11.93
C GLU A 35 -1.31 11.01 11.59
N VAL A 36 -1.39 9.71 11.27
CA VAL A 36 -2.64 9.03 10.88
C VAL A 36 -3.64 8.95 12.05
N LEU A 37 -3.15 9.01 13.29
CA LEU A 37 -3.98 9.03 14.49
C LEU A 37 -4.67 10.38 14.73
N ASP A 38 -4.28 11.44 14.02
CA ASP A 38 -4.94 12.74 14.11
C ASP A 38 -6.43 12.60 13.71
N PRO A 39 -7.38 13.07 14.55
CA PRO A 39 -8.82 12.98 14.25
C PRO A 39 -9.25 13.65 12.94
N HIS A 40 -8.49 14.65 12.48
CA HIS A 40 -8.73 15.38 11.24
C HIS A 40 -8.04 14.71 10.04
N TYR A 41 -7.19 13.71 10.24
CA TYR A 41 -6.46 13.04 9.16
C TYR A 41 -7.42 12.46 8.12
N LYS A 42 -8.43 11.70 8.55
CA LYS A 42 -9.44 11.11 7.64
C LYS A 42 -10.15 12.19 6.85
N THR A 43 -10.53 13.29 7.49
CA THR A 43 -11.22 14.41 6.85
C THR A 43 -10.34 15.11 5.82
N ASN A 44 -9.07 15.35 6.16
CA ASN A 44 -8.11 15.98 5.26
C ASN A 44 -7.80 15.08 4.05
N LEU A 45 -7.64 13.78 4.29
CA LEU A 45 -7.39 12.74 3.29
C LEU A 45 -8.55 12.56 2.30
N LEU A 46 -9.78 12.49 2.81
CA LEU A 46 -10.96 12.18 2.00
C LEU A 46 -11.56 13.42 1.30
N TYR A 47 -11.46 14.62 1.89
CA TYR A 47 -12.27 15.75 1.45
C TYR A 47 -11.50 17.04 1.05
N ARG A 48 -10.25 17.26 1.49
CA ARG A 48 -9.63 18.61 1.41
C ARG A 48 -8.60 18.86 0.30
N LEU A 49 -8.25 17.89 -0.54
CA LEU A 49 -7.21 18.07 -1.57
C LEU A 49 -7.79 17.90 -2.99
N LYS A 50 -7.28 18.67 -3.96
CA LYS A 50 -7.76 18.71 -5.37
C LYS A 50 -7.58 17.35 -6.07
N ASP A 51 -8.51 17.01 -6.97
CA ASP A 51 -8.72 15.70 -7.62
C ASP A 51 -7.54 15.12 -8.43
N THR A 52 -6.46 15.87 -8.66
CA THR A 52 -5.26 15.42 -9.38
C THR A 52 -4.41 14.39 -8.62
N GLU A 53 -4.77 14.08 -7.36
CA GLU A 53 -3.95 13.30 -6.42
C GLU A 53 -4.58 11.97 -5.96
N ALA A 54 -5.71 11.53 -6.51
CA ALA A 54 -6.35 10.29 -6.02
C ALA A 54 -5.42 9.05 -6.11
N SER A 55 -4.51 9.00 -7.08
CA SER A 55 -3.45 7.98 -7.15
C SER A 55 -2.36 8.20 -6.09
N SER A 56 -2.02 9.44 -5.73
CA SER A 56 -0.99 9.72 -4.72
C SER A 56 -1.47 9.50 -3.27
N ARG A 57 -2.75 9.70 -2.96
CA ARG A 57 -3.28 9.46 -1.60
C ARG A 57 -3.35 7.99 -1.25
N LEU A 58 -3.87 7.20 -2.17
CA LEU A 58 -3.92 5.76 -1.99
C LEU A 58 -2.49 5.21 -1.88
N GLU A 59 -1.58 5.65 -2.75
CA GLU A 59 -0.17 5.28 -2.65
C GLU A 59 0.45 5.72 -1.32
N LYS A 60 0.15 6.92 -0.80
CA LYS A 60 0.62 7.36 0.52
C LYS A 60 0.19 6.38 1.61
N LEU A 61 -1.10 6.01 1.67
CA LEU A 61 -1.61 5.04 2.66
C LEU A 61 -0.99 3.65 2.50
N LEU A 62 -0.83 3.19 1.26
CA LEU A 62 -0.23 1.90 0.97
C LEU A 62 1.26 1.86 1.35
N ASN A 63 1.99 2.97 1.16
CA ASN A 63 3.36 3.09 1.62
C ASN A 63 3.45 3.11 3.14
N LEU A 64 2.58 3.84 3.85
CA LEU A 64 2.51 3.81 5.31
C LEU A 64 2.17 2.41 5.85
N GLY A 65 1.24 1.71 5.20
CA GLY A 65 0.94 0.32 5.57
C GLY A 65 2.09 -0.63 5.29
N GLY A 66 2.85 -0.41 4.21
CA GLY A 66 4.07 -1.15 3.93
C GLY A 66 5.21 -0.85 4.92
N GLU A 67 5.33 0.41 5.35
CA GLU A 67 6.25 0.83 6.41
C GLU A 67 5.90 0.11 7.72
N LEU A 68 4.63 0.15 8.13
CA LEU A 68 4.18 -0.54 9.34
C LEU A 68 4.35 -2.06 9.23
N SER A 69 4.08 -2.66 8.07
CA SER A 69 4.34 -4.09 7.82
C SER A 69 5.81 -4.45 7.97
N GLN A 70 6.72 -3.58 7.53
CA GLN A 70 8.16 -3.81 7.66
C GLN A 70 8.61 -3.63 9.12
N LEU A 71 7.98 -2.70 9.84
CA LEU A 71 8.29 -2.38 11.23
C LEU A 71 7.96 -3.55 12.18
N VAL A 72 6.84 -4.23 11.93
CA VAL A 72 6.38 -5.35 12.77
C VAL A 72 6.93 -6.73 12.32
N LYS A 73 7.70 -6.78 11.22
CA LYS A 73 8.11 -8.04 10.56
C LYS A 73 8.97 -8.98 11.43
N ASP A 74 9.66 -8.44 12.44
CA ASP A 74 10.54 -9.20 13.33
C ASP A 74 9.93 -9.37 14.72
N ASN A 75 8.74 -8.81 14.97
CA ASN A 75 8.02 -8.93 16.24
C ASN A 75 6.85 -9.91 16.10
N LEU A 76 7.04 -11.14 16.61
CA LEU A 76 6.05 -12.20 16.49
C LEU A 76 4.74 -11.87 17.22
N GLU A 77 4.80 -11.22 18.37
CA GLU A 77 3.59 -10.84 19.12
C GLU A 77 2.72 -9.88 18.31
N LEU A 78 3.33 -8.86 17.71
CA LEU A 78 2.60 -7.90 16.87
C LEU A 78 2.05 -8.56 15.60
N GLN A 79 2.79 -9.49 14.99
CA GLN A 79 2.29 -10.25 13.83
C GLN A 79 1.13 -11.19 14.14
N MET A 80 0.96 -11.60 15.39
CA MET A 80 -0.18 -12.40 15.82
C MET A 80 -1.45 -11.57 16.06
N ARG A 81 -1.35 -10.23 16.07
CA ARG A 81 -2.51 -9.35 16.24
C ARG A 81 -3.37 -9.38 14.96
N PRO A 82 -4.68 -9.64 15.06
CA PRO A 82 -5.56 -9.75 13.89
C PRO A 82 -5.52 -8.52 12.97
N GLU A 83 -5.45 -7.32 13.53
CA GLU A 83 -5.40 -6.05 12.80
C GLU A 83 -4.13 -5.94 11.95
N VAL A 84 -3.00 -6.41 12.50
CA VAL A 84 -1.72 -6.44 11.80
C VAL A 84 -1.74 -7.48 10.68
N GLN A 85 -2.32 -8.66 10.91
CA GLN A 85 -2.46 -9.68 9.86
C GLN A 85 -3.34 -9.19 8.70
N VAL A 86 -4.44 -8.52 9.02
CA VAL A 86 -5.32 -7.90 8.02
C VAL A 86 -4.57 -6.85 7.23
N LEU A 87 -3.79 -5.98 7.89
CA LEU A 87 -2.96 -4.98 7.22
C LEU A 87 -1.94 -5.63 6.28
N VAL A 88 -1.14 -6.58 6.77
CA VAL A 88 -0.09 -7.25 5.97
C VAL A 88 -0.69 -7.92 4.74
N ARG A 89 -1.82 -8.62 4.92
CA ARG A 89 -2.55 -9.24 3.82
C ARG A 89 -3.06 -8.20 2.84
N PHE A 90 -3.68 -7.13 3.33
CA PHE A 90 -4.21 -6.04 2.51
C PHE A 90 -3.10 -5.42 1.68
N ILE A 91 -1.96 -5.06 2.26
CA ILE A 91 -0.83 -4.50 1.51
C ILE A 91 -0.37 -5.46 0.42
N LYS A 92 -0.13 -6.73 0.74
CA LYS A 92 0.27 -7.75 -0.25
C LYS A 92 -0.73 -7.88 -1.41
N GLU A 93 -2.02 -7.80 -1.13
CA GLU A 93 -3.07 -7.85 -2.13
C GLU A 93 -3.11 -6.57 -2.98
N GLN A 94 -2.89 -5.41 -2.37
CA GLN A 94 -3.07 -4.10 -3.01
C GLN A 94 -1.81 -3.52 -3.68
N THR A 95 -0.61 -4.02 -3.38
CA THR A 95 0.65 -3.40 -3.82
C THR A 95 1.65 -4.37 -4.46
N VAL A 96 2.57 -3.80 -5.24
CA VAL A 96 3.83 -4.43 -5.65
C VAL A 96 4.97 -3.56 -5.14
N TYR A 97 5.96 -4.17 -4.49
CA TYR A 97 7.15 -3.43 -4.06
C TYR A 97 8.04 -3.10 -5.26
N ASP A 98 8.42 -1.84 -5.38
CA ASP A 98 9.40 -1.37 -6.36
C ASP A 98 10.78 -1.24 -5.71
N ASP A 99 11.64 -2.23 -5.97
CA ASP A 99 13.01 -2.26 -5.44
C ASP A 99 13.90 -1.08 -5.88
N GLU A 100 13.64 -0.49 -7.05
CA GLU A 100 14.44 0.63 -7.58
C GLU A 100 14.11 1.93 -6.85
N ARG A 101 12.82 2.14 -6.57
CA ARG A 101 12.31 3.35 -5.94
C ARG A 101 12.13 3.21 -4.42
N LYS A 102 12.24 1.99 -3.90
CA LYS A 102 11.98 1.62 -2.50
C LYS A 102 10.58 2.02 -2.00
N VAL A 103 9.59 1.95 -2.89
CA VAL A 103 8.19 2.30 -2.59
C VAL A 103 7.24 1.17 -2.95
N TRP A 104 6.08 1.15 -2.30
CA TRP A 104 4.97 0.28 -2.62
C TRP A 104 4.08 0.96 -3.67
N LEU A 105 3.99 0.34 -4.85
CA LEU A 105 3.15 0.81 -5.94
C LEU A 105 1.78 0.13 -5.88
N ALA A 106 0.70 0.91 -6.02
CA ALA A 106 -0.65 0.37 -6.05
C ALA A 106 -0.87 -0.50 -7.29
N LYS A 107 -1.39 -1.73 -7.12
CA LYS A 107 -1.81 -2.57 -8.26
C LYS A 107 -2.94 -1.90 -9.03
N GLU A 108 -2.88 -2.00 -10.35
CA GLU A 108 -3.98 -1.61 -11.23
C GLU A 108 -5.13 -2.63 -11.14
N ASN A 109 -6.36 -2.13 -11.18
CA ASN A 109 -7.56 -2.91 -10.87
C ASN A 109 -7.88 -4.05 -11.84
N LYS A 110 -7.16 -4.18 -12.97
CA LYS A 110 -7.27 -5.33 -13.87
C LYS A 110 -6.64 -6.61 -13.28
N GLU A 111 -5.82 -6.47 -12.24
CA GLU A 111 -5.09 -7.58 -11.62
C GLU A 111 -5.78 -8.12 -10.36
N LEU A 112 -6.73 -7.38 -9.79
CA LEU A 112 -7.51 -7.83 -8.62
C LEU A 112 -8.49 -8.98 -8.94
N LEU A 113 -8.61 -9.39 -10.20
CA LEU A 113 -9.55 -10.42 -10.65
C LEU A 113 -8.89 -11.69 -11.22
N ASN A 114 -7.56 -11.79 -11.24
CA ASN A 114 -6.94 -12.99 -11.81
C ASN A 114 -5.62 -13.37 -11.11
N PRO A 115 -5.61 -14.42 -10.26
CA PRO A 115 -4.39 -14.86 -9.55
C PRO A 115 -3.30 -15.41 -10.50
N PHE A 116 -3.58 -15.55 -11.79
CA PHE A 116 -2.66 -16.09 -12.79
C PHE A 116 -2.10 -15.05 -13.78
N ASN A 117 -2.41 -13.76 -13.62
CA ASN A 117 -1.91 -12.73 -14.52
C ASN A 117 -0.91 -11.82 -13.79
N PRO A 118 0.40 -11.92 -14.06
CA PRO A 118 1.39 -11.09 -13.39
C PRO A 118 1.19 -9.61 -13.74
N PRO A 119 1.45 -8.70 -12.79
CA PRO A 119 1.24 -7.29 -12.97
C PRO A 119 1.81 -6.69 -14.26
N LEU A 120 1.13 -5.72 -14.86
CA LEU A 120 1.59 -5.04 -16.09
C LEU A 120 2.99 -4.42 -15.92
N ILE A 121 3.33 -3.99 -14.69
CA ILE A 121 4.67 -3.53 -14.31
C ILE A 121 5.69 -4.67 -14.39
N GLN A 122 5.30 -5.88 -13.97
CA GLN A 122 6.10 -7.10 -14.11
C GLN A 122 6.22 -7.55 -15.57
N LYS A 123 5.17 -7.41 -16.39
CA LYS A 123 5.24 -7.68 -17.84
C LYS A 123 6.22 -6.74 -18.55
N ARG A 124 6.14 -5.44 -18.28
CA ARG A 124 7.11 -4.46 -18.82
C ARG A 124 8.54 -4.71 -18.35
N ARG A 125 8.73 -5.15 -17.10
CA ARG A 125 10.06 -5.56 -16.58
C ARG A 125 10.56 -6.86 -17.23
N ILE A 126 9.71 -7.86 -17.45
CA ILE A 126 10.05 -9.10 -18.17
C ILE A 126 10.41 -8.79 -19.62
N GLU A 127 9.65 -7.94 -20.30
CA GLU A 127 9.93 -7.50 -21.68
C GLU A 127 11.23 -6.68 -21.77
N LYS A 128 11.46 -5.73 -20.86
CA LYS A 128 12.74 -5.00 -20.79
C LYS A 128 13.94 -5.91 -20.51
N ARG A 129 13.78 -6.90 -19.62
CA ARG A 129 14.85 -7.85 -19.29
C ARG A 129 15.13 -8.82 -20.45
N ARG A 130 14.09 -9.26 -21.17
CA ARG A 130 14.23 -10.05 -22.41
C ARG A 130 14.88 -9.25 -23.54
N ALA A 131 14.51 -7.98 -23.71
CA ALA A 131 15.12 -7.09 -24.72
C ALA A 131 16.60 -6.82 -24.42
N ARG A 132 16.98 -6.72 -23.15
CA ARG A 132 18.38 -6.52 -22.75
C ARG A 132 19.24 -7.77 -23.01
N VAL A 133 18.73 -8.96 -22.68
CA VAL A 133 19.43 -10.22 -22.98
C VAL A 133 19.60 -10.45 -24.49
N ALA A 134 18.62 -10.05 -25.30
CA ALA A 134 18.70 -10.16 -26.76
C ALA A 134 19.68 -9.15 -27.41
N LEU A 135 20.08 -8.09 -26.71
CA LEU A 135 21.10 -7.13 -27.18
C LEU A 135 22.52 -7.51 -26.70
N GLU A 136 22.62 -8.42 -25.73
CA GLU A 136 23.88 -8.92 -25.15
C GLU A 136 24.27 -10.31 -25.73
N SER A 137 23.54 -10.81 -26.74
CA SER A 137 23.80 -12.06 -27.49
C SER A 137 24.15 -11.76 -28.94
#